data_AF-A0A2D4JUI3-F1
#
_entry.id   AF-A0A2D4JUI3-F1
#
_cell.length_a   1.000
_cell.length_b   1.000
_cell.length_c   1.000
_cell.angle_alpha   90.00
_cell.angle_beta   90.00
_cell.angle_gamma   90.00
#
_symmetry.space_group_name_H-M   'P 1'
#
loop_
_entity.id
_entity.type
_entity.pdbx_description
1 polymer ?
#
loop_
_entity_poly.entity_id
_entity_poly.type
_entity_poly.pdbx_seq_one_letter_code
_entity_poly.pdbx_strand_id
1 'polypeptide(L)'
;VLELAEKFWYDMAALLTTIRDTQDIVHDLESPGIDPSIIKQQIEAAETIKEETDGLHEELEFIRILGADLIFACGETEKPEVKKSIDEMNSAWEHLNRTWKERLEKLE
;
A
#
# COMPACT_ATOMS: atom_id res chain seq x y z
N VAL A 1 -2.69 24.28 9.62
CA VAL A 1 -1.40 23.77 9.09
C VAL A 1 -0.79 22.73 10.02
N LEU A 2 -0.61 23.02 11.32
CA LEU A 2 -0.04 22.04 12.27
C LEU A 2 -0.85 20.73 12.34
N GLU A 3 -2.16 20.81 12.61
CA GLU A 3 -3.03 19.62 12.69
C GLU A 3 -3.06 18.81 11.38
N LEU A 4 -3.04 19.51 10.24
CA LEU A 4 -2.98 18.89 8.92
C LEU A 4 -1.65 18.16 8.69
N ALA A 5 -0.53 18.76 9.11
CA ALA A 5 0.78 18.15 9.02
C ALA A 5 0.90 16.93 9.94
N GLU A 6 0.48 17.04 11.20
CA GLU A 6 0.48 15.92 12.15
C GLU A 6 -0.32 14.73 11.61
N LYS A 7 -1.52 15.00 11.08
CA LYS A 7 -2.36 13.97 10.47
C LYS A 7 -1.68 13.33 9.26
N PHE A 8 -1.16 14.14 8.33
CA PHE A 8 -0.48 13.64 7.14
C PHE A 8 0.70 12.74 7.49
N TRP A 9 1.60 13.18 8.37
CA TRP A 9 2.79 12.41 8.72
C TRP A 9 2.47 11.13 9.50
N TYR A 10 1.46 11.18 10.38
CA TYR A 10 1.00 10.01 11.11
C TYR A 10 0.39 8.97 10.17
N ASP A 11 -0.59 9.37 9.35
CA ASP A 11 -1.30 8.46 8.44
C ASP A 11 -0.33 7.87 7.41
N MET A 12 0.60 8.68 6.90
CA MET A 12 1.63 8.23 5.96
C MET A 12 2.58 7.20 6.58
N ALA A 13 3.02 7.40 7.82
CA ALA A 13 3.87 6.41 8.49
C ALA A 13 3.13 5.09 8.76
N ALA A 14 1.84 5.18 9.14
CA ALA A 14 0.98 4.03 9.33
C ALA A 14 0.81 3.24 8.03
N LEU A 15 0.40 3.91 6.94
CA LEU A 15 0.16 3.24 5.66
C LEU A 15 1.45 2.64 5.07
N LEU A 16 2.60 3.31 5.17
CA LEU A 16 3.88 2.74 4.72
C LEU A 16 4.22 1.45 5.47
N THR A 17 3.92 1.39 6.76
CA THR A 17 4.14 0.19 7.57
C THR A 17 3.22 -0.93 7.08
N THR A 18 1.93 -0.64 6.93
CA THR A 18 0.95 -1.64 6.46
C THR A 18 1.26 -2.16 5.05
N ILE A 19 1.66 -1.28 4.12
CA ILE A 19 2.05 -1.70 2.76
C ILE A 19 3.26 -2.65 2.79
N ARG A 20 4.26 -2.37 3.64
CA ARG A 20 5.45 -3.22 3.78
C ARG A 20 5.10 -4.57 4.41
N ASP A 21 4.29 -4.57 5.46
CA ASP A 21 3.85 -5.80 6.13
C ASP A 21 3.02 -6.67 5.16
N THR A 22 2.11 -6.05 4.39
CA THR A 22 1.32 -6.73 3.36
C THR A 22 2.23 -7.29 2.26
N GLN A 23 3.26 -6.55 1.87
CA GLN A 23 4.22 -7.01 0.89
C GLN A 23 4.98 -8.25 1.36
N ASP A 24 5.42 -8.29 2.62
CA ASP A 24 6.08 -9.46 3.19
C ASP A 24 5.14 -10.67 3.24
N ILE A 25 3.87 -10.46 3.62
CA ILE A 25 2.83 -11.51 3.60
C ILE A 25 2.65 -12.07 2.18
N VAL A 26 2.51 -11.21 1.18
CA VAL A 26 2.33 -11.62 -0.22
C VAL A 26 3.55 -12.37 -0.76
N HIS A 27 4.75 -11.91 -0.41
CA HIS A 27 6.00 -12.55 -0.80
C HIS A 27 6.14 -13.96 -0.22
N ASP A 28 5.74 -14.15 1.04
CA ASP A 28 5.89 -15.41 1.77
C ASP A 28 4.78 -16.43 1.47
N LEU A 29 3.78 -16.08 0.66
CA LEU A 29 2.78 -17.03 0.19
C LEU A 29 3.44 -18.18 -0.59
N GLU A 30 3.22 -19.40 -0.11
CA GLU A 30 3.75 -20.62 -0.72
C GLU A 30 3.31 -20.78 -2.19
N SER A 31 4.13 -21.51 -2.96
CA SER A 31 3.79 -21.89 -4.34
C SER A 31 2.51 -22.72 -4.41
N PRO A 32 1.79 -22.75 -5.55
CA PRO A 32 0.59 -23.56 -5.72
C PRO A 32 0.83 -25.02 -5.35
N GLY A 33 0.06 -25.52 -4.38
CA GLY A 33 0.00 -26.94 -4.11
C GLY A 33 -0.61 -27.69 -5.29
N ILE A 34 -0.26 -28.96 -5.48
CA ILE A 34 -0.88 -29.83 -6.49
C ILE A 34 -2.21 -30.46 -6.01
N ASP A 35 -2.54 -30.29 -4.72
CA ASP A 35 -3.75 -30.81 -4.11
C ASP A 35 -4.93 -29.82 -4.27
N PRO A 36 -6.11 -30.25 -4.76
CA PRO A 36 -7.27 -29.38 -4.95
C PRO A 36 -7.72 -28.62 -3.70
N SER A 37 -7.58 -29.21 -2.51
CA SER A 37 -7.96 -28.56 -1.25
C SER A 37 -7.00 -27.42 -0.87
N ILE A 38 -5.71 -27.59 -1.16
CA ILE A 38 -4.68 -26.56 -0.95
C ILE A 38 -4.84 -25.42 -1.95
N ILE A 39 -5.14 -25.73 -3.22
CA ILE A 39 -5.42 -24.72 -4.24
C ILE A 39 -6.61 -23.85 -3.81
N LYS A 40 -7.68 -24.46 -3.31
CA LYS A 40 -8.85 -23.73 -2.82
C LYS A 40 -8.50 -22.77 -1.67
N GLN A 41 -7.73 -23.24 -0.68
CA GLN A 41 -7.29 -22.39 0.44
C GLN A 41 -6.43 -21.21 -0.03
N GLN A 42 -5.57 -21.43 -1.03
CA GLN A 42 -4.75 -20.35 -1.58
C GLN A 42 -5.58 -19.33 -2.36
N ILE A 43 -6.64 -19.76 -3.06
CA ILE A 43 -7.58 -18.83 -3.72
C ILE A 43 -8.31 -17.97 -2.68
N GLU A 44 -8.84 -18.57 -1.61
CA GLU A 44 -9.53 -17.82 -0.53
C GLU A 44 -8.58 -16.83 0.16
N ALA A 45 -7.33 -17.23 0.42
CA ALA A 45 -6.30 -16.33 0.95
C ALA A 45 -5.99 -15.19 -0.05
N ALA A 46 -5.95 -15.50 -1.34
CA ALA A 46 -5.68 -14.52 -2.36
C ALA A 46 -6.81 -13.49 -2.52
N GLU A 47 -8.07 -13.92 -2.42
CA GLU A 47 -9.23 -13.02 -2.39
C GLU A 47 -9.18 -12.10 -1.19
N THR A 48 -8.82 -12.62 -0.01
CA THR A 48 -8.67 -11.83 1.22
C THR A 48 -7.61 -10.72 1.04
N ILE A 49 -6.43 -11.07 0.53
CA ILE A 49 -5.34 -10.11 0.30
C ILE A 49 -5.73 -9.07 -0.73
N LYS A 50 -6.52 -9.45 -1.75
CA LYS A 50 -7.05 -8.51 -2.73
C LYS A 50 -7.96 -7.47 -2.07
N GLU A 51 -8.88 -7.89 -1.21
CA GLU A 51 -9.77 -6.98 -0.46
C GLU A 51 -8.97 -6.04 0.44
N GLU A 52 -7.96 -6.56 1.14
CA GLU A 52 -7.04 -5.75 1.97
C GLU A 52 -6.28 -4.73 1.10
N THR A 53 -5.75 -5.16 -0.04
CA THR A 53 -5.05 -4.30 -1.00
C THR A 53 -5.96 -3.20 -1.52
N ASP A 54 -7.21 -3.50 -1.88
CA ASP A 54 -8.19 -2.49 -2.31
C ASP A 54 -8.43 -1.43 -1.21
N GLY A 55 -8.50 -1.83 0.06
CA GLY A 55 -8.58 -0.91 1.20
C GLY A 55 -7.34 -0.01 1.33
N LEU A 56 -6.14 -0.57 1.17
CA LEU A 56 -4.88 0.21 1.18
C LEU A 56 -4.84 1.24 0.04
N HIS A 57 -5.44 0.94 -1.11
CA HIS A 57 -5.54 1.89 -2.21
C HIS A 57 -6.42 3.10 -1.84
N GLU A 58 -7.54 2.87 -1.16
CA GLU A 58 -8.41 3.95 -0.69
C GLU A 58 -7.68 4.86 0.32
N GLU A 59 -6.92 4.28 1.25
CA GLU A 59 -6.08 5.02 2.20
C GLU A 59 -4.98 5.83 1.50
N LEU A 60 -4.36 5.26 0.45
CA LEU A 60 -3.36 5.95 -0.36
C LEU A 60 -3.95 7.20 -1.04
N GLU A 61 -5.12 7.07 -1.66
CA GLU A 61 -5.79 8.21 -2.31
C GLU A 61 -6.12 9.30 -1.29
N PHE A 62 -6.53 8.91 -0.09
CA PHE A 62 -6.78 9.86 0.98
C PHE A 62 -5.50 10.59 1.43
N ILE A 63 -4.38 9.89 1.60
CA ILE A 63 -3.08 10.52 1.95
C ILE A 63 -2.59 11.45 0.83
N ARG A 64 -2.84 11.11 -0.44
CA ARG A 64 -2.53 12.00 -1.59
C ARG A 64 -3.31 13.31 -1.51
N ILE A 65 -4.60 13.25 -1.14
CA ILE A 65 -5.43 14.45 -0.94
C ILE A 65 -4.88 15.28 0.22
N LEU A 66 -4.60 14.67 1.38
CA LEU A 66 -4.01 15.38 2.53
C LEU A 66 -2.67 16.02 2.18
N GLY A 67 -1.84 15.33 1.40
CA GLY A 67 -0.56 15.82 0.92
C GLY A 67 -0.71 17.03 0.00
N ALA A 68 -1.70 17.02 -0.90
CA ALA A 68 -2.01 18.16 -1.75
C ALA A 68 -2.46 19.38 -0.92
N ASP A 69 -3.34 19.18 0.06
CA ASP A 69 -3.80 20.23 0.97
C ASP A 69 -2.63 20.79 1.80
N LEU A 70 -1.73 19.92 2.27
CA LEU A 70 -0.55 20.32 3.04
C LEU A 70 0.42 21.15 2.18
N ILE A 71 0.67 20.73 0.93
CA ILE A 71 1.49 21.47 -0.04
C ILE A 71 0.89 22.85 -0.33
N PHE A 72 -0.44 22.97 -0.38
CA PHE A 72 -1.10 24.25 -0.57
C PHE A 72 -0.94 25.17 0.66
N ALA A 73 -0.96 24.60 1.86
CA ALA A 73 -1.00 25.34 3.12
C ALA A 73 0.38 25.62 3.75
N CYS A 74 1.45 24.91 3.36
CA CYS A 74 2.79 25.04 3.94
C CYS A 74 3.70 26.04 3.18
N GLY A 75 4.82 26.40 3.79
CA GLY A 75 5.85 27.24 3.18
C GLY A 75 6.56 26.56 2.01
N GLU A 76 7.16 27.34 1.10
CA GLU A 76 7.87 26.81 -0.08
C GLU A 76 9.02 25.86 0.29
N THR A 77 9.61 26.02 1.47
CA THR A 77 10.71 25.18 1.96
C THR A 77 10.26 23.76 2.34
N GLU A 78 9.00 23.57 2.71
CA GLU A 78 8.44 22.31 3.20
C GLU A 78 7.81 21.47 2.08
N LYS A 79 7.38 22.11 0.99
CA LYS A 79 6.76 21.43 -0.17
C LYS A 79 7.59 20.28 -0.75
N PRO A 80 8.93 20.39 -0.91
CA PRO A 80 9.74 19.29 -1.45
C PRO A 80 9.69 18.03 -0.58
N GLU A 81 9.66 18.19 0.75
CA GLU A 81 9.61 17.07 1.71
C GLU A 81 8.29 16.31 1.57
N VAL A 82 7.17 17.04 1.51
CA VAL A 82 5.82 16.45 1.36
C VAL A 82 5.71 15.70 0.04
N LYS A 83 6.17 16.30 -1.07
CA LYS A 83 6.16 15.66 -2.40
C LYS A 83 6.99 14.37 -2.42
N LYS A 84 8.22 14.43 -1.91
CA LYS A 84 9.11 13.26 -1.85
C LYS A 84 8.47 12.11 -1.07
N SER A 85 7.77 12.41 0.01
CA SER A 85 7.17 11.39 0.87
C SER A 85 5.94 10.75 0.22
N ILE A 86 5.15 11.52 -0.53
CA ILE A 86 4.07 10.98 -1.38
C ILE A 86 4.65 10.08 -2.49
N ASP A 87 5.76 10.50 -3.11
CA ASP A 87 6.43 9.70 -4.15
C ASP A 87 6.98 8.38 -3.60
N GLU A 88 7.55 8.37 -2.39
CA GLU A 88 7.98 7.14 -1.70
C GLU A 88 6.80 6.20 -1.45
N MET A 89 5.67 6.73 -0.96
CA MET A 89 4.45 5.96 -0.75
C MET A 89 3.94 5.34 -2.06
N ASN A 90 3.91 6.13 -3.14
CA ASN A 90 3.50 5.66 -4.46
C ASN A 90 4.39 4.52 -4.95
N SER A 91 5.70 4.63 -4.75
CA SER A 91 6.64 3.60 -5.16
C SER A 91 6.47 2.30 -4.36
N ALA A 92 6.23 2.39 -3.05
CA ALA A 92 5.93 1.23 -2.21
C ALA A 92 4.64 0.53 -2.66
N TRP A 93 3.60 1.30 -2.96
CA TRP A 93 2.34 0.79 -3.50
C TRP A 93 2.50 0.10 -4.86
N GLU A 94 3.26 0.69 -5.78
CA GLU A 94 3.56 0.08 -7.08
C GLU A 94 4.35 -1.23 -6.94
N HIS A 95 5.21 -1.32 -5.92
CA HIS A 95 5.94 -2.54 -5.61
C HIS A 95 5.02 -3.66 -5.10
N LEU A 96 4.10 -3.33 -4.18
CA LEU A 96 3.09 -4.27 -3.70
C LEU A 96 2.25 -4.80 -4.85
N ASN A 97 1.71 -3.92 -5.70
CA ASN A 97 0.90 -4.30 -6.86
C ASN A 97 1.63 -5.23 -7.83
N ARG A 98 2.92 -4.98 -8.07
CA ARG A 98 3.74 -5.87 -8.92
C ARG A 98 3.90 -7.24 -8.28
N THR A 99 4.27 -7.30 -7.01
CA THR A 99 4.44 -8.56 -6.26
C THR A 99 3.14 -9.36 -6.25
N TRP A 100 2.02 -8.68 -6.02
CA TRP A 100 0.69 -9.25 -6.04
C TRP A 100 0.32 -9.84 -7.40
N LYS A 101 0.55 -9.10 -8.48
CA LYS A 101 0.30 -9.55 -9.85
C LYS A 101 1.11 -10.81 -10.18
N GLU A 102 2.41 -10.81 -9.86
CA GLU A 102 3.29 -11.97 -10.07
C GLU A 102 2.81 -13.20 -9.28
N ARG A 103 2.16 -13.02 -8.13
CA ARG A 103 1.56 -14.12 -7.37
C ARG A 103 0.29 -14.65 -8.02
N LEU A 104 -0.61 -13.77 -8.46
CA LEU A 104 -1.84 -14.17 -9.15
C LEU A 104 -1.53 -14.97 -10.42
N GLU A 105 -0.54 -14.52 -11.21
CA GLU A 105 -0.08 -15.24 -12.42
C GLU A 105 0.45 -16.65 -12.11
N LYS A 106 0.90 -16.93 -10.88
CA LYS A 106 1.29 -18.29 -10.46
C LYS A 106 0.11 -19.13 -9.97
N LEU A 107 -1.00 -18.52 -9.57
CA LEU A 107 -2.21 -19.24 -9.10
C LEU A 107 -3.12 -19.68 -10.26
N GLU A 108 -3.09 -18.95 -11.38
CA GLU A 108 -3.79 -19.29 -12.63
C GLU A 108 -3.16 -20.48 -13.36
#